data_AF-A0A842NDP9-F1
#
_entry.id   AF-A0A842NDP9-F1
#
_cell.length_a   1.000
_cell.length_b   1.000
_cell.length_c   1.000
_cell.angle_alpha   90.00
_cell.angle_beta   90.00
_cell.angle_gamma   90.00
#
_symmetry.space_group_name_H-M   'P 1'
#
loop_
_entity.id
_entity.type
_entity.pdbx_description
1 polymer ?
#
loop_
_entity_poly.entity_id
_entity_poly.type
_entity_poly.pdbx_seq_one_letter_code
_entity_poly.pdbx_strand_id
1 'polypeptide(L)' 'MPKFSFTKLVDIDRDKFFAISTDYEKFIKILPEYFLELKIVESDWNATTIFEISVV' A
#
# COMPACT_ATOMS: atom_id res chain seq x y z
N MET A 1 9.34 -22.32 5.67
CA MET A 1 8.33 -21.51 4.95
C MET A 1 8.84 -21.27 3.54
N PRO A 2 8.02 -21.49 2.49
CA PRO A 2 8.41 -21.13 1.14
C PRO A 2 8.55 -19.61 1.07
N LYS A 3 9.70 -19.14 0.59
CA LYS A 3 9.97 -17.71 0.41
C LYS A 3 9.57 -17.37 -1.03
N PHE A 4 8.35 -16.87 -1.22
CA PHE A 4 7.90 -16.39 -2.53
C PHE A 4 8.50 -15.00 -2.78
N SER A 5 9.05 -14.80 -3.98
CA SER A 5 9.57 -13.52 -4.44
C SER A 5 9.03 -13.26 -5.84
N PHE A 6 8.49 -12.07 -6.05
CA PHE A 6 7.99 -11.62 -7.34
C PHE A 6 8.69 -10.32 -7.70
N THR A 7 9.19 -10.22 -8.93
CA THR A 7 9.84 -9.01 -9.45
C THR A 7 9.27 -8.71 -10.83
N LYS A 8 8.81 -7.48 -11.03
CA LYS A 8 8.26 -7.00 -12.30
C LYS A 8 8.91 -5.67 -12.65
N LEU A 9 9.42 -5.58 -13.89
CA LEU A 9 9.89 -4.31 -14.44
C LEU A 9 8.69 -3.49 -14.90
N VAL A 10 8.63 -2.24 -14.45
CA VAL A 10 7.59 -1.28 -14.81
C VAL A 10 8.26 0.04 -15.16
N ASP A 11 7.79 0.69 -16.23
CA ASP A 11 8.24 2.02 -16.62
C ASP A 11 7.37 3.06 -15.90
N ILE A 12 7.77 3.44 -14.69
CA ILE A 12 7.05 4.40 -13.86
C ILE A 12 8.03 5.27 -13.08
N ASP A 13 7.62 6.52 -12.85
CA ASP A 13 8.31 7.42 -11.95
C ASP A 13 8.25 6.88 -10.51
N ARG A 14 9.41 6.44 -10.01
CA ARG A 14 9.58 5.82 -8.71
C ARG A 14 9.05 6.72 -7.59
N ASP A 15 9.37 8.00 -7.61
CA ASP A 15 9.07 8.91 -6.50
C ASP A 15 7.57 9.21 -6.46
N LYS A 16 6.93 9.33 -7.62
CA LYS A 16 5.47 9.41 -7.71
C LYS A 16 4.79 8.13 -7.23
N PHE A 17 5.33 6.96 -7.60
CA PHE A 17 4.79 5.68 -7.13
C PHE A 17 4.88 5.56 -5.61
N PHE A 18 6.04 5.89 -5.01
CA PHE A 18 6.17 5.86 -3.56
C PHE A 18 5.23 6.83 -2.87
N ALA A 19 5.13 8.08 -3.35
CA ALA A 19 4.23 9.08 -2.78
C ALA A 19 2.76 8.62 -2.78
N ILE A 20 2.33 7.96 -3.86
CA ILE A 20 1.00 7.35 -3.97
C ILE A 20 0.84 6.18 -2.99
N SER A 21 1.84 5.29 -2.91
CA SER A 21 1.80 4.11 -2.03
C SER A 21 1.77 4.43 -0.54
N THR A 22 2.29 5.59 -0.16
CA THR A 22 2.28 6.08 1.23
C THR A 22 1.04 6.89 1.57
N ASP A 23 0.24 7.26 0.57
CA ASP A 23 -1.02 7.98 0.75
C ASP A 23 -2.18 6.98 0.84
N TYR A 24 -2.33 6.35 2.01
CA TYR A 24 -3.26 5.24 2.23
C TYR A 24 -4.72 5.57 1.90
N GLU A 25 -5.14 6.82 2.10
CA GLU A 25 -6.49 7.26 1.74
C GLU A 25 -6.70 7.32 0.21
N LYS A 26 -5.70 7.78 -0.53
CA LYS A 26 -5.74 7.76 -2.00
C LYS A 26 -5.47 6.37 -2.56
N PHE A 27 -4.73 5.54 -1.84
CA PHE A 27 -4.36 4.20 -2.30
C PHE A 27 -5.58 3.29 -2.48
N ILE A 28 -6.56 3.35 -1.56
CA ILE A 28 -7.86 2.66 -1.71
C ILE A 28 -8.56 3.07 -3.01
N LYS A 29 -8.53 4.37 -3.35
CA LYS A 29 -9.21 4.88 -4.56
C LYS A 29 -8.55 4.38 -5.85
N ILE A 30 -7.27 4.05 -5.80
CA ILE A 30 -6.49 3.60 -6.96
C ILE A 30 -6.62 2.09 -7.13
N LEU A 31 -6.73 1.33 -6.04
CA LEU A 31 -6.86 -0.13 -6.04
C LEU A 31 -8.11 -0.59 -5.25
N PRO A 32 -9.31 -0.15 -5.64
CA PRO A 32 -10.53 -0.44 -4.89
C PRO A 32 -10.92 -1.93 -4.91
N GLU A 33 -10.42 -2.68 -5.89
CA GLU A 33 -10.66 -4.12 -6.03
C GLU A 33 -9.81 -4.96 -5.07
N TYR A 34 -8.71 -4.40 -4.56
CA TYR A 34 -7.77 -5.11 -3.68
C TYR A 34 -7.97 -4.73 -2.22
N PHE A 35 -8.31 -3.47 -1.94
CA PHE A 35 -8.45 -2.94 -0.59
C PHE A 35 -9.86 -2.37 -0.39
N LEU A 36 -10.64 -2.97 0.51
CA LEU A 36 -11.95 -2.46 0.91
C LEU A 36 -11.81 -1.29 1.87
N GLU A 37 -10.83 -1.35 2.76
CA GLU A 37 -10.60 -0.32 3.77
C GLU A 37 -9.12 -0.27 4.19
N LEU A 38 -8.56 0.94 4.26
CA LEU A 38 -7.27 1.23 4.89
C LEU A 38 -7.47 2.38 5.87
N LYS A 39 -7.10 2.18 7.14
CA LYS A 39 -7.20 3.18 8.20
C LYS A 39 -5.90 3.28 8.98
N ILE A 40 -5.41 4.50 9.17
CA ILE A 40 -4.27 4.75 10.05
C ILE A 40 -4.76 4.60 11.50
N VAL A 41 -4.19 3.65 12.23
CA VAL A 41 -4.52 3.38 13.63
C VAL A 41 -3.59 4.19 14.54
N GLU A 42 -2.31 4.24 14.19
CA GLU A 42 -1.28 4.93 14.96
C GLU A 42 -0.15 5.34 14.02
N SER A 43 0.43 6.51 14.26
CA SER A 43 1.62 6.98 13.53
C SER A 43 2.63 7.54 14.51
N ASP A 44 3.85 7.05 14.47
CA ASP A 44 4.99 7.62 15.18
C ASP A 44 6.00 8.24 14.18
N TRP A 45 7.16 8.67 14.68
CA TRP A 45 8.18 9.35 13.88
C TRP A 45 8.91 8.44 12.88
N ASN A 46 8.76 7.12 12.99
CA ASN A 46 9.49 6.11 12.24
C ASN A 46 8.56 5.12 11.50
N ALA A 47 7.36 4.86 12.02
CA ALA A 47 6.44 3.85 11.54
C ALA A 47 4.99 4.32 11.60
N THR A 48 4.16 3.76 10.72
CA THR A 48 2.72 3.96 10.73
C THR A 48 2.05 2.60 10.75
N THR A 49 1.20 2.39 11.75
CA THR A 49 0.39 1.18 11.90
C THR A 49 -0.95 1.40 11.20
N ILE A 50 -1.30 0.44 10.34
CA ILE A 50 -2.44 0.55 9.44
C ILE A 50 -3.31 -0.68 9.63
N PHE A 51 -4.61 -0.44 9.73
CA PHE A 51 -5.62 -1.47 9.66
C PHE A 51 -6.09 -1.62 8.22
N GLU A 52 -6.06 -2.85 7.72
CA GLU A 52 -6.39 -3.19 6.34
C GLU A 52 -7.51 -4.24 6.32
N ILE A 53 -8.52 -4.01 5.46
CA ILE A 53 -9.48 -5.03 5.03
C ILE A 53 -9.33 -5.20 3.51
N SER A 54 -9.03 -6.43 3.10
CA SER A 54 -8.79 -6.79 1.69
C SER A 54 -9.80 -7.81 1.20
N VAL A 55 -10.09 -7.80 -0.10
CA VAL A 55 -10.98 -8.78 -0.73
C VAL A 55 -10.19 -10.08 -0.91
N VAL A 56 -10.69 -11.18 -0.33
CA VAL A 56 -10.07 -12.52 -0.43
C VAL A 56 -10.34 -13.15 -1.79
#